data_AF-D0KTM7-F1
#
_entry.id   AF-D0KTM7-F1
#
_cell.length_a   1.000
_cell.length_b   1.000
_cell.length_c   1.000
_cell.angle_alpha   90.00
_cell.angle_beta   90.00
_cell.angle_gamma   90.00
#
_symmetry.space_group_name_H-M   'P 1'
#
loop_
_entity.id
_entity.type
_entity.pdbx_description
1 polymer ?
#
loop_
_entity_poly.entity_id
_entity_poly.type
_entity_poly.pdbx_seq_one_letter_code
_entity_poly.pdbx_strand_id
1 'polypeptide(L)'
;MNLASYYKLEPLKINDIVVLYTLRKTKEAEIIDGIRDLESIIPDESNDVVIIEGDNEKYINGKFKLDFQFSRPLNVISIGVPQVVNGDQIQITSIDVNMGNIIGGVLVKRDLAFLMFYTYDGTKIISMSDINPPIPEKKESVKRVKKKRKRSKKRAKKSSSKSKSKSKSSGKS
;
A
#
# COMPACT_ATOMS: atom_id res chain seq x y z
N MET A 1 -27.03 7.15 -12.85
CA MET A 1 -27.09 5.76 -13.39
C MET A 1 -25.66 5.33 -13.59
N ASN A 2 -25.21 4.34 -12.82
CA ASN A 2 -23.80 3.95 -12.86
C ASN A 2 -23.63 2.71 -13.72
N LEU A 3 -22.47 2.61 -14.35
CA LEU A 3 -22.15 1.52 -15.25
C LEU A 3 -21.02 0.67 -14.66
N ALA A 4 -21.28 -0.60 -14.42
CA ALA A 4 -20.24 -1.56 -14.05
C ALA A 4 -19.80 -2.36 -15.27
N SER A 5 -18.54 -2.19 -15.63
CA SER A 5 -17.85 -3.02 -16.62
C SER A 5 -16.97 -4.05 -15.92
N TYR A 6 -17.17 -5.31 -16.26
CA TYR A 6 -16.41 -6.44 -15.74
C TYR A 6 -15.32 -6.83 -16.73
N TYR A 7 -14.14 -7.13 -16.19
CA TYR A 7 -12.95 -7.46 -16.96
C TYR A 7 -12.26 -8.70 -16.42
N LYS A 8 -11.63 -9.42 -17.33
CA LYS A 8 -10.67 -10.48 -17.04
C LYS A 8 -9.24 -9.96 -17.24
N LEU A 9 -8.33 -10.33 -16.35
CA LEU A 9 -6.92 -9.98 -16.45
C LEU A 9 -6.19 -11.02 -17.30
N GLU A 10 -5.58 -10.59 -18.40
CA GLU A 10 -4.73 -11.44 -19.23
C GLU A 10 -3.26 -10.96 -19.13
N PRO A 11 -2.31 -11.82 -18.71
CA PRO A 11 -0.92 -11.42 -18.58
C PRO A 11 -0.25 -11.30 -19.96
N LEU A 12 0.26 -10.12 -20.26
CA LEU A 12 1.08 -9.82 -21.42
C LEU A 12 2.55 -9.71 -20.97
N LYS A 13 3.33 -10.74 -21.30
CA LYS A 13 4.77 -10.77 -21.03
C LYS A 13 5.48 -9.89 -22.05
N ILE A 14 6.04 -8.77 -21.61
CA ILE A 14 6.79 -7.83 -22.46
C ILE A 14 8.26 -8.24 -22.51
N ASN A 15 8.83 -8.59 -21.35
CA ASN A 15 10.18 -9.10 -21.21
C ASN A 15 10.23 -10.03 -19.99
N ASP A 16 11.38 -10.65 -19.70
CA ASP A 16 11.59 -11.47 -18.51
C ASP A 16 11.42 -10.68 -17.20
N ILE A 17 11.48 -9.35 -17.29
CA ILE A 17 11.46 -8.44 -16.14
C ILE A 17 10.06 -7.86 -15.88
N VAL A 18 9.30 -7.52 -16.92
CA VAL A 18 8.04 -6.78 -16.79
C VAL A 18 6.89 -7.56 -17.42
N VAL A 19 5.82 -7.74 -16.65
CA VAL A 19 4.56 -8.33 -17.10
C VAL A 19 3.45 -7.29 -16.94
N LEU A 20 2.79 -6.97 -18.04
CA LEU A 20 1.58 -6.14 -18.01
C LEU A 20 0.36 -7.02 -17.88
N TYR A 21 -0.71 -6.46 -17.32
CA TYR A 21 -2.00 -7.13 -17.32
C TYR A 21 -2.99 -6.34 -18.14
N THR A 22 -3.42 -6.95 -19.24
CA THR A 22 -4.43 -6.40 -20.13
C THR A 22 -5.82 -6.69 -19.55
N LEU A 23 -6.74 -5.76 -19.76
CA LEU A 23 -8.12 -5.84 -19.32
C LEU A 23 -8.99 -6.20 -20.52
N ARG A 24 -9.55 -7.41 -20.51
CA ARG A 24 -10.50 -7.86 -21.52
C ARG A 24 -11.93 -7.72 -20.99
N LYS A 25 -12.73 -6.85 -21.60
CA LYS A 25 -14.13 -6.63 -21.21
C LYS A 25 -14.93 -7.92 -21.44
N THR A 26 -15.62 -8.39 -20.41
CA THR A 26 -16.45 -9.60 -20.45
C THR A 26 -17.94 -9.27 -20.41
N LYS A 27 -18.33 -8.36 -19.53
CA LYS A 27 -19.72 -8.01 -19.28
C LYS A 27 -19.85 -6.54 -18.91
N GLU A 28 -21.04 -6.02 -19.16
CA GLU A 28 -21.48 -4.70 -18.73
C GLU A 28 -22.81 -4.84 -18.00
N ALA A 29 -22.99 -4.10 -16.91
CA ALA A 29 -24.20 -4.09 -16.12
C ALA A 29 -24.50 -2.68 -15.63
N GLU A 30 -25.76 -2.29 -15.69
CA GLU A 30 -26.24 -1.04 -15.12
C GLU A 30 -26.49 -1.22 -13.61
N ILE A 31 -26.00 -0.28 -12.82
CA ILE A 31 -26.24 -0.21 -11.38
C ILE A 31 -27.16 0.98 -11.12
N ILE A 32 -28.28 0.68 -10.46
CA ILE A 32 -29.25 1.69 -10.03
C ILE A 32 -28.74 2.29 -8.71
N ASP A 33 -28.63 3.61 -8.69
CA ASP A 33 -28.17 4.40 -7.55
C ASP A 33 -29.04 4.18 -6.30
N GLY A 34 -28.41 4.07 -5.12
CA GLY A 34 -29.08 4.04 -3.81
C GLY A 34 -29.34 2.66 -3.20
N ILE A 35 -28.96 1.56 -3.87
CA ILE A 35 -29.17 0.19 -3.34
C ILE A 35 -27.89 -0.40 -2.71
N ARG A 36 -26.69 0.03 -3.13
CA ARG A 36 -25.39 -0.44 -2.63
C ARG A 36 -24.32 0.63 -2.74
N ASP A 37 -23.37 0.63 -1.80
CA ASP A 37 -22.14 1.43 -1.90
C ASP A 37 -21.32 0.96 -3.11
N LEU A 38 -20.91 1.88 -3.98
CA LEU A 38 -20.19 1.55 -5.23
C LEU A 38 -18.86 0.83 -4.94
N GLU A 39 -18.20 1.19 -3.85
CA GLU A 39 -16.98 0.52 -3.38
C GLU A 39 -17.19 -0.94 -2.96
N SER A 40 -18.42 -1.32 -2.59
CA SER A 40 -18.74 -2.68 -2.13
C SER A 40 -18.94 -3.69 -3.25
N ILE A 41 -18.93 -3.25 -4.51
CA ILE A 41 -19.16 -4.11 -5.67
C ILE A 41 -17.86 -4.83 -6.01
N ILE A 42 -17.88 -6.14 -5.83
CA ILE A 42 -16.74 -7.05 -6.01
C ILE A 42 -16.96 -7.83 -7.32
N PRO A 43 -15.90 -8.16 -8.07
CA PRO A 43 -16.02 -9.05 -9.22
C PRO A 43 -16.58 -10.43 -8.86
N ASP A 44 -17.39 -10.97 -9.79
CA ASP A 44 -17.83 -12.37 -9.79
C ASP A 44 -16.63 -13.34 -9.88
N GLU A 45 -16.82 -14.62 -9.56
CA GLU A 45 -15.75 -15.63 -9.62
C GLU A 45 -15.12 -15.80 -11.01
N SER A 46 -15.83 -15.43 -12.08
CA SER A 46 -15.37 -15.51 -13.47
C SER A 46 -14.59 -14.27 -13.93
N ASN A 47 -14.64 -13.18 -13.17
CA ASN A 47 -14.02 -11.90 -13.49
C ASN A 47 -12.97 -11.55 -12.43
N ASP A 48 -11.94 -10.82 -12.84
CA ASP A 48 -10.87 -10.45 -11.92
C ASP A 48 -11.01 -9.00 -11.44
N VAL A 49 -11.65 -8.15 -12.26
CA VAL A 49 -11.74 -6.70 -12.08
C VAL A 49 -13.12 -6.20 -12.45
N VAL A 50 -13.64 -5.24 -11.69
CA VAL A 50 -14.81 -4.44 -11.99
C VAL A 50 -14.40 -2.98 -11.99
N ILE A 51 -14.81 -2.26 -13.03
CA ILE A 51 -14.67 -0.82 -13.14
C ILE A 51 -16.06 -0.24 -13.12
N ILE A 52 -16.31 0.65 -12.17
CA ILE A 52 -17.61 1.27 -11.97
C ILE A 52 -17.45 2.74 -12.33
N GLU A 53 -18.19 3.18 -13.33
CA GLU A 53 -18.26 4.57 -13.76
C GLU A 53 -19.54 5.17 -13.20
N GLY A 54 -19.40 6.07 -12.24
CA GLY A 54 -20.47 6.93 -11.77
C GLY A 54 -20.35 8.35 -12.29
N ASP A 55 -21.30 9.20 -11.93
CA ASP A 55 -21.44 10.55 -12.51
C ASP A 55 -20.17 11.43 -12.33
N ASN A 56 -19.39 11.22 -11.26
CA ASN A 56 -18.14 11.96 -11.00
C ASN A 56 -16.94 11.10 -10.56
N GLU A 57 -17.15 9.81 -10.31
CA GLU A 57 -16.15 8.95 -9.68
C GLU A 57 -16.00 7.64 -10.45
N LYS A 58 -14.76 7.15 -10.51
CA LYS A 58 -14.43 5.84 -11.10
C LYS A 58 -13.81 4.97 -10.04
N TYR A 59 -14.43 3.84 -9.77
CA TYR A 59 -13.93 2.85 -8.82
C TYR A 59 -13.38 1.65 -9.57
N ILE A 60 -12.23 1.14 -9.12
CA ILE A 60 -11.63 -0.07 -9.65
C ILE A 60 -11.46 -1.06 -8.51
N ASN A 61 -12.28 -2.11 -8.53
CA ASN A 61 -12.26 -3.16 -7.54
C ASN A 61 -11.84 -4.47 -8.19
N GLY A 62 -10.99 -5.26 -7.52
CA GLY A 62 -10.50 -6.49 -8.11
C GLY A 62 -9.54 -7.27 -7.24
N LYS A 63 -9.31 -8.53 -7.62
CA LYS A 63 -8.31 -9.38 -7.00
C LYS A 63 -6.98 -9.18 -7.74
N PHE A 64 -6.25 -8.14 -7.37
CA PHE A 64 -4.97 -7.81 -7.99
C PHE A 64 -3.82 -8.55 -7.31
N LYS A 65 -3.09 -9.39 -8.06
CA LYS A 65 -1.75 -9.88 -7.68
C LYS A 65 -0.70 -9.13 -8.49
N LEU A 66 -0.74 -7.81 -8.38
CA LEU A 66 0.08 -6.86 -9.13
C LEU A 66 0.93 -6.06 -8.16
N ASP A 67 2.11 -5.62 -8.60
CA ASP A 67 2.92 -4.73 -7.77
C ASP A 67 2.38 -3.29 -7.85
N PHE A 68 1.86 -2.90 -9.02
CA PHE A 68 1.24 -1.58 -9.18
C PHE A 68 -0.03 -1.66 -10.03
N GLN A 69 -1.08 -1.01 -9.54
CA GLN A 69 -2.37 -0.88 -10.21
C GLN A 69 -2.56 0.58 -10.64
N PHE A 70 -2.99 0.79 -11.88
CA PHE A 70 -3.32 2.13 -12.34
C PHE A 70 -4.69 2.56 -11.80
N SER A 71 -4.80 3.84 -11.43
CA SER A 71 -6.06 4.44 -11.00
C SER A 71 -7.11 4.48 -12.11
N ARG A 72 -6.67 4.42 -13.37
CA ARG A 72 -7.51 4.28 -14.57
C ARG A 72 -6.82 3.35 -15.54
N PRO A 73 -7.56 2.49 -16.26
CA PRO A 73 -6.98 1.70 -17.33
C PRO A 73 -6.30 2.59 -18.37
N LEU A 74 -5.14 2.18 -18.85
CA LEU A 74 -4.33 2.98 -19.78
C LEU A 74 -4.17 2.29 -21.12
N ASN A 75 -4.27 3.07 -22.19
CA ASN A 75 -3.90 2.62 -23.54
C ASN A 75 -2.40 2.86 -23.73
N VAL A 76 -1.61 1.81 -23.52
CA VAL A 76 -0.15 1.86 -23.60
C VAL A 76 0.31 1.55 -25.03
N ILE A 77 1.11 2.44 -25.61
CA ILE A 77 1.70 2.31 -26.94
C ILE A 77 3.06 1.61 -26.83
N SER A 78 3.88 2.05 -25.87
CA SER A 78 5.19 1.45 -25.63
C SER A 78 5.62 1.65 -24.19
N ILE A 79 6.61 0.87 -23.77
CA ILE A 79 7.18 0.90 -22.42
C ILE A 79 8.69 1.11 -22.50
N GLY A 80 9.17 2.12 -21.78
CA GLY A 80 10.58 2.33 -21.53
C GLY A 80 11.03 1.57 -20.28
N VAL A 81 11.97 0.64 -20.46
CA VAL A 81 12.64 -0.08 -19.37
C VAL A 81 14.09 0.40 -19.27
N PRO A 82 14.54 0.90 -18.11
CA PRO A 82 15.95 1.30 -17.94
C PRO A 82 16.84 0.06 -17.85
N GLN A 83 17.93 0.03 -18.63
CA GLN A 83 18.90 -1.08 -18.62
C GLN A 83 20.22 -0.72 -17.94
N VAL A 84 20.70 0.52 -18.11
CA VAL A 84 21.98 0.97 -17.57
C VAL A 84 21.79 2.36 -16.97
N VAL A 85 22.19 2.51 -15.70
CA VAL A 85 22.24 3.79 -15.00
C VAL A 85 23.71 4.08 -14.69
N ASN A 86 24.41 4.73 -15.63
CA ASN A 86 25.79 5.17 -15.42
C ASN A 86 25.77 6.64 -15.05
N GLY A 87 25.67 6.96 -13.74
CA GLY A 87 25.88 8.30 -13.14
C GLY A 87 25.11 9.47 -13.74
N ASP A 88 25.45 9.84 -14.98
CA ASP A 88 24.91 10.95 -15.77
C ASP A 88 24.05 10.52 -16.98
N GLN A 89 24.07 9.23 -17.37
CA GLN A 89 23.32 8.73 -18.54
C GLN A 89 22.49 7.49 -18.20
N ILE A 90 21.22 7.54 -18.61
CA ILE A 90 20.27 6.43 -18.48
C ILE A 90 19.94 5.93 -19.87
N GLN A 91 20.25 4.66 -20.14
CA GLN A 91 19.81 3.98 -21.35
C GLN A 91 18.44 3.34 -21.12
N ILE A 92 17.47 3.75 -21.93
CA ILE A 92 16.09 3.27 -21.87
C ILE A 92 15.79 2.49 -23.14
N THR A 93 15.39 1.24 -22.98
CA THR A 93 14.89 0.43 -24.09
C THR A 93 13.38 0.62 -24.20
N SER A 94 12.91 1.15 -25.32
CA SER A 94 11.49 1.19 -25.65
C SER A 94 11.04 -0.15 -26.23
N ILE A 95 9.98 -0.71 -25.66
CA ILE A 95 9.35 -1.95 -26.13
C ILE A 95 7.91 -1.62 -26.49
N ASP A 96 7.57 -1.82 -27.76
CA ASP A 96 6.22 -1.51 -28.25
C ASP A 96 5.21 -2.52 -27.71
N VAL A 97 4.07 -2.00 -27.27
CA VAL A 97 2.93 -2.76 -26.79
C VAL A 97 1.87 -2.72 -27.89
N ASN A 98 1.35 -3.87 -28.27
CA ASN A 98 0.42 -3.97 -29.39
C ASN A 98 -0.79 -3.04 -29.20
N MET A 99 -1.03 -2.17 -30.18
CA MET A 99 -2.05 -1.11 -30.12
C MET A 99 -3.45 -1.73 -30.04
N GLY A 100 -4.12 -1.57 -28.91
CA GLY A 100 -5.48 -2.05 -28.70
C GLY A 100 -5.72 -2.68 -27.33
N ASN A 101 -4.65 -2.99 -26.59
CA ASN A 101 -4.79 -3.52 -25.25
C ASN A 101 -4.88 -2.40 -24.20
N ILE A 102 -5.94 -2.45 -23.41
CA ILE A 102 -6.10 -1.60 -22.24
C ILE A 102 -5.36 -2.24 -21.06
N ILE A 103 -4.44 -1.54 -20.43
CA ILE A 103 -3.63 -2.06 -19.32
C ILE A 103 -4.22 -1.64 -17.97
N GLY A 104 -4.44 -2.61 -17.08
CA GLY A 104 -4.95 -2.39 -15.73
C GLY A 104 -3.87 -2.25 -14.66
N GLY A 105 -2.69 -2.83 -14.90
CA GLY A 105 -1.55 -2.73 -13.99
C GLY A 105 -0.34 -3.50 -14.46
N VAL A 106 0.69 -3.50 -13.62
CA VAL A 106 2.02 -4.05 -13.91
C VAL A 106 2.54 -4.89 -12.75
N LEU A 107 3.25 -5.96 -13.11
CA LEU A 107 4.05 -6.77 -12.21
C LEU A 107 5.51 -6.71 -12.67
N VAL A 108 6.41 -6.39 -11.76
CA VAL A 108 7.83 -6.18 -12.00
C VAL A 108 8.61 -7.23 -11.22
N LYS A 109 9.32 -8.10 -11.94
CA LYS A 109 10.03 -9.25 -11.36
C LYS A 109 11.44 -8.92 -10.86
N ARG A 110 11.98 -7.73 -11.17
CA ARG A 110 13.30 -7.28 -10.72
C ARG A 110 13.24 -5.83 -10.28
N ASP A 111 14.14 -5.46 -9.37
CA ASP A 111 14.29 -4.08 -8.93
C ASP A 111 14.84 -3.22 -10.08
N LEU A 112 14.01 -2.29 -10.56
CA LEU A 112 14.42 -1.23 -11.49
C LEU A 112 14.38 0.12 -10.74
N ALA A 113 14.91 1.19 -11.33
CA ALA A 113 14.73 2.51 -10.74
C ALA A 113 13.31 3.05 -10.99
N PHE A 114 12.87 2.96 -12.24
CA PHE A 114 11.55 3.40 -12.70
C PHE A 114 11.14 2.67 -13.98
N LEU A 115 9.88 2.81 -14.37
CA LEU A 115 9.33 2.38 -15.65
C LEU A 115 8.64 3.56 -16.33
N MET A 116 8.76 3.66 -17.65
CA MET A 116 8.08 4.68 -18.45
C MET A 116 6.98 4.04 -19.30
N PHE A 117 5.79 4.60 -19.26
CA PHE A 117 4.64 4.19 -20.06
C PHE A 117 4.30 5.32 -21.02
N TYR A 118 4.44 5.05 -22.31
CA TYR A 118 4.01 5.98 -23.35
C TYR A 118 2.57 5.65 -23.71
N THR A 119 1.67 6.59 -23.46
CA THR A 119 0.24 6.47 -23.71
C THR A 119 -0.23 7.59 -24.64
N TYR A 120 -1.44 7.48 -25.19
CA TYR A 120 -2.03 8.56 -25.98
C TYR A 120 -2.27 9.84 -25.15
N ASP A 121 -2.49 9.70 -23.84
CA ASP A 121 -2.72 10.82 -22.92
C ASP A 121 -1.42 11.43 -22.37
N GLY A 122 -0.26 10.94 -22.84
CA GLY A 122 1.07 11.40 -22.43
C GLY A 122 1.95 10.30 -21.85
N THR A 123 3.08 10.70 -21.27
CA THR A 123 4.04 9.77 -20.65
C THR A 123 3.80 9.69 -19.15
N LYS A 124 3.65 8.47 -18.62
CA LYS A 124 3.58 8.21 -17.18
C LYS A 124 4.84 7.50 -16.73
N ILE A 125 5.42 7.96 -15.62
CA ILE A 125 6.61 7.36 -15.03
C ILE A 125 6.22 6.78 -13.68
N ILE A 126 6.57 5.52 -13.44
CA ILE A 126 6.34 4.83 -12.16
C ILE A 126 7.70 4.54 -11.56
N SER A 127 7.98 5.10 -10.39
CA SER A 127 9.21 4.79 -9.65
C SER A 127 8.99 3.54 -8.81
N MET A 128 10.03 2.74 -8.56
CA MET A 128 9.86 1.59 -7.66
C MET A 128 9.49 1.99 -6.23
N SER A 129 9.83 3.21 -5.81
CA SER A 129 9.38 3.79 -4.54
C SER A 129 7.86 3.95 -4.45
N ASP A 130 7.18 4.12 -5.59
CA ASP A 130 5.71 4.21 -5.64
C ASP A 130 5.05 2.83 -5.53
N ILE A 131 5.77 1.79 -5.97
CA ILE A 131 5.35 0.39 -5.94
C ILE A 131 5.59 -0.20 -4.54
N ASN A 132 6.78 0.01 -4.01
CA ASN A 132 7.22 -0.44 -2.70
C ASN A 132 7.56 0.78 -1.85
N PRO A 133 6.56 1.41 -1.19
CA PRO A 133 6.82 2.57 -0.36
C PRO A 133 7.80 2.18 0.76
N PRO A 134 8.84 2.99 1.01
CA PRO A 134 9.80 2.70 2.05
C PRO A 134 9.07 2.62 3.38
N ILE A 135 9.26 1.49 4.10
CA ILE A 135 8.71 1.33 5.45
C ILE A 135 9.31 2.46 6.29
N PRO A 136 8.50 3.33 6.90
CA PRO A 136 9.03 4.42 7.69
C PRO A 136 9.87 3.83 8.82
N GLU A 137 11.16 4.18 8.85
CA GLU A 137 12.03 3.82 9.96
C GLU A 137 11.40 4.40 11.23
N LYS A 138 10.88 3.52 12.09
CA LYS A 138 10.49 3.91 13.44
C LYS A 138 11.76 4.44 14.09
N LYS A 139 11.88 5.77 14.20
CA LYS A 139 12.89 6.40 15.04
C LYS A 139 12.81 5.70 16.39
N GLU A 140 13.80 4.87 16.70
CA GLU A 140 13.85 4.21 17.99
C GLU A 140 13.81 5.31 19.03
N SER A 141 12.70 5.43 19.75
CA SER A 141 12.63 6.36 20.86
C SER A 141 13.69 5.87 21.85
N VAL A 142 14.83 6.57 21.91
CA VAL A 142 15.91 6.28 22.84
C VAL A 142 15.29 6.19 24.23
N LYS A 143 15.08 4.96 24.72
CA LYS A 143 14.50 4.71 26.03
C LYS A 143 15.48 5.31 27.03
N ARG A 144 15.15 6.48 27.58
CA ARG A 144 15.88 7.06 28.71
C ARG A 144 15.87 6.03 29.83
N VAL A 145 17.00 5.35 30.02
CA VAL A 145 17.22 4.39 31.09
C VAL A 145 17.01 5.13 32.41
N LYS A 146 15.88 4.87 33.09
CA LYS A 146 15.66 5.36 34.47
C LYS A 146 16.71 4.72 35.36
N LYS A 147 17.77 5.45 35.68
CA LYS A 147 18.80 5.08 36.68
C LYS A 147 18.10 4.73 38.00
N LYS A 148 18.06 3.43 38.36
CA LYS A 148 17.61 2.99 39.70
C LYS A 148 18.52 3.64 40.75
N ARG A 149 17.99 4.56 41.56
CA ARG A 149 18.66 5.07 42.76
C ARG A 149 18.93 3.89 43.70
N LYS A 150 20.20 3.50 43.87
CA LYS A 150 20.63 2.56 44.91
C LYS A 150 20.29 3.17 46.28
N ARG A 151 19.36 2.56 47.03
CA ARG A 151 19.10 2.91 48.43
C ARG A 151 20.36 2.60 49.25
N SER A 152 21.02 3.62 49.77
CA SER A 152 22.14 3.43 50.71
C SER A 152 21.59 2.92 52.05
N LYS A 153 22.12 1.78 52.52
CA LYS A 153 21.82 1.24 53.85
C LYS A 153 22.45 2.16 54.91
N LYS A 154 21.69 3.10 55.48
CA LYS A 154 22.08 3.76 56.73
C LYS A 154 21.84 2.79 57.89
N ARG A 155 22.90 2.21 58.44
CA ARG A 155 22.90 1.55 59.75
C ARG A 155 23.03 2.65 60.82
N ALA A 156 22.09 2.72 61.75
CA ALA A 156 22.23 3.46 62.99
C ALA A 156 22.07 2.50 64.17
N LYS A 157 22.95 2.67 65.16
CA LYS A 157 23.26 1.76 66.27
C LYS A 157 22.10 1.64 67.27
N LYS A 158 21.99 0.47 67.91
CA LYS A 158 21.18 0.21 69.12
C LYS A 158 21.48 1.21 70.23
N SER A 159 20.46 1.69 70.94
CA SER A 159 20.25 1.49 72.40
C SER A 159 19.51 2.65 73.09
N SER A 160 18.77 2.24 74.13
CA SER A 160 18.36 2.98 75.34
C SER A 160 16.90 3.42 75.49
N SER A 161 16.30 2.80 76.51
CA SER A 161 15.37 3.33 77.53
C SER A 161 13.93 3.71 77.18
N LYS A 162 13.02 2.83 77.64
CA LYS A 162 11.88 3.10 78.57
C LYS A 162 11.20 4.48 78.47
N SER A 163 9.89 4.45 78.19
CA SER A 163 8.87 4.80 79.20
C SER A 163 7.49 4.23 78.83
N LYS A 164 6.75 3.83 79.87
CA LYS A 164 5.37 3.33 79.86
C LYS A 164 4.40 4.52 79.92
N SER A 165 3.24 4.42 79.29
CA SER A 165 1.95 4.91 79.85
C SER A 165 0.79 4.46 78.95
N LYS A 166 0.03 3.44 79.35
CA LYS A 166 -1.28 3.53 80.03
C LYS A 166 -2.41 4.07 79.13
N SER A 167 -3.18 3.12 78.58
CA SER A 167 -4.64 2.97 78.66
C SER A 167 -5.57 4.21 78.59
N LYS A 168 -6.57 4.16 77.68
CA LYS A 168 -8.05 4.20 77.95
C LYS A 168 -8.81 4.46 76.63
N SER A 169 -9.70 3.55 76.21
CA SER A 169 -11.19 3.71 76.10
C SER A 169 -11.63 4.98 75.35
N SER A 170 -12.53 5.00 74.37
CA SER A 170 -13.89 4.43 74.21
C SER A 170 -14.32 4.78 72.76
N GLY A 171 -15.03 3.97 71.99
CA GLY A 171 -16.47 3.75 72.12
C GLY A 171 -17.28 4.68 71.19
N LYS A 172 -17.84 4.10 70.12
CA LYS A 172 -18.96 4.48 69.23
C LYS A 172 -19.59 5.89 69.29
N SER A 173 -19.90 6.44 68.12
CA SER A 173 -21.27 6.69 67.64
C SER A 173 -21.28 6.58 66.12
#